data_AF-A0A2H0SN97-F1
#
_entry.id   AF-A0A2H0SN97-F1
#
_cell.length_a   1.000
_cell.length_b   1.000
_cell.length_c   1.000
_cell.angle_alpha   90.00
_cell.angle_beta   90.00
_cell.angle_gamma   90.00
#
_symmetry.space_group_name_H-M   'P 1'
#
loop_
_entity.id
_entity.type
_entity.pdbx_description
1 polymer ?
#
loop_
_entity_poly.entity_id
_entity_poly.type
_entity_poly.pdbx_seq_one_letter_code
_entity_poly.pdbx_strand_id
1 'polypeptide(L)'
;MKRFLFVLLITATLSGCTLFDRQTTGGLQIITSEKPSSVFLDGQYVEKTPFIEKNLKPGTYSLRIEPDDPDLAPFETSVTLRSGLLSVVTWKPERTPELSGGVIYEMEPLKNRQQAEVAFITIPDGAIVAFDELEKEFAPVTIPNLSVGQHTFEITLPSYETQKHTLNVVSGYRVLVRAKLAKLSGADVANLVPSIDEDSVEIEQPIEASISATPTATTSADTEKQVLIKPTNFFNEGIESLRVRNNPSTESSTVGFAESGKSYPYLSESLGGWYKILFEGKEGWVSGSFADVQD
;
A
#
# COMPACT_ATOMS: atom_id res chain seq x y z
N MET A 1 -6.29 -22.99 81.89
CA MET A 1 -6.36 -23.65 80.56
C MET A 1 -6.74 -22.59 79.54
N LYS A 2 -5.83 -22.27 78.62
CA LYS A 2 -5.96 -21.20 77.62
C LYS A 2 -6.96 -21.62 76.53
N ARG A 3 -8.00 -20.81 76.27
CA ARG A 3 -8.86 -20.97 75.09
C ARG A 3 -8.41 -19.93 74.06
N PHE A 4 -7.77 -20.41 73.00
CA PHE A 4 -7.32 -19.62 71.87
C PHE A 4 -8.54 -19.22 71.04
N LEU A 5 -8.80 -17.92 70.92
CA LEU A 5 -9.80 -17.35 70.03
C LEU A 5 -9.16 -17.27 68.63
N PHE A 6 -9.52 -18.19 67.74
CA PHE A 6 -9.06 -18.18 66.34
C PHE A 6 -9.94 -17.20 65.56
N VAL A 7 -9.47 -15.98 65.36
CA VAL A 7 -10.10 -15.00 64.45
C VAL A 7 -9.69 -15.38 63.03
N LEU A 8 -10.61 -16.01 62.30
CA LEU A 8 -10.44 -16.34 60.88
C LEU A 8 -10.64 -15.06 60.05
N LEU A 9 -9.54 -14.38 59.72
CA LEU A 9 -9.54 -13.22 58.83
C LEU A 9 -9.74 -13.72 57.39
N ILE A 10 -10.99 -13.71 56.90
CA ILE A 10 -11.30 -14.00 55.50
C ILE A 10 -10.84 -12.80 54.67
N THR A 11 -9.62 -12.84 54.16
CA THR A 11 -9.17 -11.92 53.12
C THR A 11 -9.91 -12.28 51.83
N ALA A 12 -10.97 -11.53 51.53
CA ALA A 12 -11.58 -11.54 50.22
C ALA A 12 -10.54 -11.02 49.22
N THR A 13 -9.84 -11.93 48.54
CA THR A 13 -9.13 -11.59 47.31
C THR A 13 -10.20 -11.23 46.29
N LEU A 14 -10.48 -9.93 46.13
CA LEU A 14 -11.11 -9.45 44.91
C LEU A 14 -10.13 -9.79 43.78
N SER A 15 -10.29 -10.96 43.18
CA SER A 15 -9.78 -11.24 41.85
C SER A 15 -10.29 -10.11 40.99
N GLY A 16 -9.38 -9.20 40.63
CA GLY A 16 -9.67 -8.08 39.76
C GLY A 16 -10.42 -8.64 38.57
N CYS A 17 -11.67 -8.22 38.41
CA CYS A 17 -12.34 -8.32 37.13
C CYS A 17 -11.37 -7.69 36.14
N THR A 18 -10.80 -8.50 35.27
CA THR A 18 -10.13 -8.04 34.06
C THR A 18 -11.14 -7.13 33.38
N LEU A 19 -10.93 -5.83 33.53
CA LEU A 19 -11.63 -4.78 32.80
C LEU A 19 -11.71 -5.24 31.36
N PHE A 20 -12.94 -5.36 30.86
CA PHE A 20 -13.30 -5.61 29.47
C PHE A 20 -12.20 -5.15 28.51
N ASP A 21 -11.29 -6.06 28.16
CA ASP A 21 -10.39 -5.85 27.05
C ASP A 21 -11.31 -6.00 25.84
N ARG A 22 -11.87 -4.87 25.39
CA ARG A 22 -12.77 -4.82 24.26
C ARG A 22 -11.91 -5.15 23.05
N GLN A 23 -11.74 -6.45 22.82
CA GLN A 23 -10.81 -7.00 21.86
C GLN A 23 -11.14 -6.38 20.51
N THR A 24 -10.32 -5.41 20.12
CA THR A 24 -10.59 -4.65 18.91
C THR A 24 -10.20 -5.53 17.73
N THR A 25 -11.11 -5.68 16.79
CA THR A 25 -10.91 -6.52 15.61
C THR A 25 -10.73 -5.67 14.37
N GLY A 26 -9.97 -6.18 13.42
CA GLY A 26 -9.93 -5.67 12.05
C GLY A 26 -10.83 -6.50 11.13
N GLY A 27 -11.30 -5.87 10.07
CA GLY A 27 -12.04 -6.56 9.02
C GLY A 27 -11.20 -6.71 7.75
N LEU A 28 -11.45 -7.81 7.02
CA LEU A 28 -10.94 -8.05 5.68
C LEU A 28 -12.08 -8.49 4.77
N GLN A 29 -12.17 -7.87 3.60
CA GLN A 29 -13.07 -8.29 2.52
C GLN A 29 -12.25 -8.54 1.26
N ILE A 30 -12.52 -9.65 0.56
CA ILE A 30 -11.83 -10.04 -0.67
C ILE A 30 -12.86 -10.40 -1.74
N ILE A 31 -12.72 -9.80 -2.93
CA ILE A 31 -13.57 -10.01 -4.10
C ILE A 31 -12.66 -10.31 -5.29
N THR A 32 -12.97 -11.35 -6.07
CA THR A 32 -12.12 -11.80 -7.19
C THR A 32 -12.82 -11.74 -8.55
N SER A 33 -13.52 -10.65 -8.88
CA SER A 33 -14.13 -10.39 -10.22
C SER A 33 -14.78 -11.62 -10.87
N GLU A 34 -15.61 -12.37 -10.13
CA GLU A 34 -16.30 -13.58 -10.59
C GLU A 34 -15.41 -14.79 -10.93
N LYS A 35 -14.13 -14.79 -10.55
CA LYS A 35 -13.21 -15.92 -10.61
C LYS A 35 -13.09 -16.54 -9.21
N PRO A 36 -13.77 -17.67 -8.90
CA PRO A 36 -13.68 -18.30 -7.59
C PRO A 36 -12.24 -18.58 -7.21
N SER A 37 -11.85 -18.20 -6.00
CA SER A 37 -10.47 -18.33 -5.52
C SER A 37 -10.45 -18.74 -4.06
N SER A 38 -9.47 -19.56 -3.69
CA SER A 38 -9.14 -19.88 -2.31
C SER A 38 -8.27 -18.77 -1.69
N VAL A 39 -8.58 -18.39 -0.45
CA VAL A 39 -7.88 -17.35 0.30
C VAL A 39 -7.03 -17.99 1.40
N PHE A 40 -5.78 -17.55 1.50
CA PHE A 40 -4.87 -17.92 2.57
C PHE A 40 -4.35 -16.67 3.27
N LEU A 41 -4.29 -16.72 4.60
CA LEU A 41 -3.64 -15.70 5.44
C LEU A 41 -2.49 -16.36 6.19
N ASP A 42 -1.28 -15.80 6.05
CA ASP A 42 -0.03 -16.34 6.60
C ASP A 42 0.20 -17.81 6.24
N GLY A 43 -0.17 -18.17 5.01
CA GLY A 43 -0.09 -19.54 4.49
C GLY A 43 -1.19 -20.49 4.99
N GLN A 44 -2.04 -20.07 5.92
CA GLN A 44 -3.17 -20.86 6.39
C GLN A 44 -4.40 -20.63 5.52
N TYR A 45 -5.02 -21.71 5.03
CA TYR A 45 -6.31 -21.62 4.34
C TYR A 45 -7.38 -20.99 5.24
N VAL A 46 -8.12 -20.05 4.70
CA VAL A 46 -9.22 -19.36 5.39
C VAL A 46 -10.56 -19.75 4.79
N GLU A 47 -10.84 -19.33 3.56
CA GLU A 47 -12.11 -19.59 2.87
C GLU A 47 -12.00 -19.30 1.37
N LYS A 48 -13.06 -19.57 0.59
CA LYS A 48 -13.19 -19.10 -0.80
C LYS A 48 -13.77 -17.69 -0.93
N THR A 49 -13.52 -17.06 -2.08
CA THR A 49 -14.09 -15.75 -2.45
C THR A 49 -15.52 -15.87 -3.03
N PRO A 50 -16.39 -14.85 -2.83
CA PRO A 50 -16.15 -13.63 -2.06
C PRO A 50 -16.04 -13.93 -0.56
N PHE A 51 -15.07 -13.31 0.10
CA PHE A 51 -14.74 -13.54 1.50
C PHE A 51 -14.95 -12.25 2.31
N ILE A 52 -15.56 -12.36 3.49
CA ILE A 52 -15.63 -11.27 4.46
C ILE A 52 -15.52 -11.80 5.88
N GLU A 53 -14.54 -11.32 6.63
CA GLU A 53 -14.40 -11.56 8.07
C GLU A 53 -14.17 -10.23 8.78
N LYS A 54 -14.90 -9.97 9.87
CA LYS A 54 -14.87 -8.71 10.62
C LYS A 54 -14.19 -8.85 11.99
N ASN A 55 -13.85 -10.07 12.38
CA ASN A 55 -13.32 -10.41 13.69
C ASN A 55 -11.87 -10.92 13.64
N LEU A 56 -11.07 -10.43 12.68
CA LEU A 56 -9.65 -10.77 12.60
C LEU A 56 -8.86 -9.97 13.64
N LYS A 57 -7.75 -10.53 14.12
CA LYS A 57 -6.83 -9.79 14.98
C LYS A 57 -6.15 -8.69 14.15
N PRO A 58 -6.04 -7.45 14.67
CA PRO A 58 -5.23 -6.42 14.02
C PRO A 58 -3.78 -6.88 13.84
N GLY A 59 -3.17 -6.52 12.71
CA GLY A 59 -1.83 -6.95 12.34
C GLY A 59 -1.59 -6.92 10.84
N THR A 60 -0.36 -7.21 10.42
CA THR A 60 0.00 -7.39 9.01
C THR A 60 0.01 -8.87 8.68
N TYR A 61 -0.66 -9.25 7.59
CA TYR A 61 -0.79 -10.62 7.13
C TYR A 61 -0.20 -10.77 5.72
N SER A 62 0.41 -11.92 5.43
CA SER A 62 0.65 -12.35 4.05
C SER A 62 -0.65 -12.91 3.49
N LEU A 63 -1.25 -12.19 2.54
CA LEU A 63 -2.45 -12.61 1.83
C LEU A 63 -2.05 -13.32 0.53
N ARG A 64 -2.51 -14.55 0.35
CA ARG A 64 -2.44 -15.27 -0.92
C ARG A 64 -3.85 -15.57 -1.43
N ILE A 65 -4.10 -15.24 -2.69
CA ILE A 65 -5.32 -15.56 -3.44
C ILE A 65 -4.94 -16.56 -4.53
N GLU A 66 -5.51 -17.75 -4.46
CA GLU A 66 -5.26 -18.86 -5.38
C GLU A 66 -6.53 -19.15 -6.19
N PRO A 67 -6.58 -18.82 -7.48
CA PRO A 67 -7.74 -19.15 -8.31
C PRO A 67 -8.02 -20.66 -8.34
N ASP A 68 -9.30 -21.04 -8.39
CA ASP A 68 -9.70 -22.44 -8.58
C ASP A 68 -9.34 -22.97 -9.97
N ASP A 69 -9.26 -22.07 -10.96
CA ASP A 69 -8.84 -22.36 -12.32
C ASP A 69 -7.30 -22.40 -12.39
N PRO A 70 -6.70 -23.57 -12.71
CA PRO A 70 -5.24 -23.73 -12.72
C PRO A 70 -4.55 -22.94 -13.83
N ASP A 71 -5.28 -22.42 -14.82
CA ASP A 71 -4.71 -21.59 -15.88
C ASP A 71 -4.53 -20.12 -15.47
N LEU A 72 -5.01 -19.72 -14.28
CA LEU A 72 -4.92 -18.36 -13.76
C LEU A 72 -3.78 -18.21 -12.74
N ALA A 73 -3.13 -17.05 -12.76
CA ALA A 73 -2.02 -16.77 -11.88
C ALA A 73 -2.48 -16.49 -10.44
N PRO A 74 -1.83 -17.09 -9.43
CA PRO A 74 -2.05 -16.74 -8.04
C PRO A 74 -1.50 -15.34 -7.74
N PHE A 75 -2.02 -14.72 -6.69
CA PHE A 75 -1.58 -13.42 -6.21
C PHE A 75 -1.18 -13.48 -4.75
N GLU A 76 -0.06 -12.85 -4.40
CA GLU A 76 0.42 -12.76 -3.04
C GLU A 76 0.82 -11.32 -2.71
N THR A 77 0.41 -10.82 -1.54
CA THR A 77 0.72 -9.47 -1.09
C THR A 77 0.58 -9.34 0.42
N SER A 78 1.14 -8.28 0.99
CA SER A 78 0.88 -7.93 2.40
C SER A 78 -0.37 -7.05 2.51
N VAL A 79 -1.21 -7.37 3.51
CA VAL A 79 -2.37 -6.56 3.90
C VAL A 79 -2.30 -6.24 5.38
N THR A 80 -2.58 -4.99 5.75
CA THR A 80 -2.60 -4.52 7.13
C THR A 80 -4.04 -4.37 7.62
N LEU A 81 -4.38 -5.09 8.68
CA LEU A 81 -5.68 -5.02 9.34
C LEU A 81 -5.57 -4.13 10.57
N ARG A 82 -6.38 -3.07 10.60
CA ARG A 82 -6.42 -2.14 11.74
C ARG A 82 -7.70 -2.33 12.54
N SER A 83 -7.56 -2.12 13.85
CA SER A 83 -8.68 -2.13 14.79
C SER A 83 -9.82 -1.22 14.33
N GLY A 84 -11.02 -1.78 14.20
CA GLY A 84 -12.25 -1.06 13.87
C GLY A 84 -12.38 -0.66 12.40
N LEU A 85 -11.45 -1.08 11.53
CA LEU A 85 -11.43 -0.73 10.12
C LEU A 85 -11.53 -1.98 9.24
N LEU A 86 -12.10 -1.80 8.04
CA LEU A 86 -12.23 -2.85 7.04
C LEU A 86 -11.24 -2.58 5.91
N SER A 87 -10.29 -3.50 5.71
CA SER A 87 -9.45 -3.52 4.51
C SER A 87 -10.17 -4.28 3.40
N VAL A 88 -10.13 -3.77 2.18
CA VAL A 88 -10.84 -4.36 1.02
C VAL A 88 -9.84 -4.67 -0.08
N VAL A 89 -9.90 -5.89 -0.61
CA VAL A 89 -9.07 -6.35 -1.72
C VAL A 89 -9.98 -6.74 -2.87
N THR A 90 -9.86 -6.05 -3.99
CA THR A 90 -10.51 -6.41 -5.24
C THR A 90 -9.44 -6.89 -6.20
N TRP A 91 -9.54 -8.13 -6.66
CA TRP A 91 -8.55 -8.75 -7.53
C TRP A 91 -9.20 -9.32 -8.79
N LYS A 92 -8.50 -9.26 -9.92
CA LYS A 92 -8.89 -9.88 -11.20
C LYS A 92 -7.72 -10.75 -11.64
N PRO A 93 -7.74 -12.05 -11.30
CA PRO A 93 -6.68 -12.95 -11.74
C PRO A 93 -6.82 -13.25 -13.23
N GLU A 94 -5.68 -13.26 -13.91
CA GLU A 94 -5.52 -13.60 -15.32
C GLU A 94 -4.40 -14.61 -15.51
N ARG A 95 -4.23 -15.10 -16.74
CA ARG A 95 -3.27 -16.18 -17.05
C ARG A 95 -1.83 -15.93 -16.63
N THR A 96 -1.43 -14.66 -16.51
CA THR A 96 -0.11 -14.28 -16.01
C THR A 96 -0.20 -13.17 -14.96
N PRO A 97 0.80 -13.03 -14.08
CA PRO A 97 0.82 -11.95 -13.09
C PRO A 97 0.79 -10.54 -13.69
N GLU A 98 1.28 -10.35 -14.92
CA GLU A 98 1.30 -9.07 -15.64
C GLU A 98 -0.07 -8.70 -16.21
N LEU A 99 -0.86 -9.70 -16.62
CA LEU A 99 -2.24 -9.53 -17.07
C LEU A 99 -3.21 -9.44 -15.90
N SER A 100 -2.78 -9.84 -14.70
CA SER A 100 -3.58 -9.77 -13.48
C SER A 100 -3.50 -8.37 -12.87
N GLY A 101 -4.60 -7.93 -12.27
CA GLY A 101 -4.66 -6.61 -11.65
C GLY A 101 -5.73 -6.50 -10.58
N GLY A 102 -5.75 -5.38 -9.88
CA GLY A 102 -6.69 -5.14 -8.80
C GLY A 102 -6.35 -3.93 -7.95
N VAL A 103 -7.19 -3.68 -6.96
CA VAL A 103 -7.08 -2.54 -6.04
C VAL A 103 -7.25 -3.01 -4.61
N ILE A 104 -6.35 -2.55 -3.75
CA ILE A 104 -6.40 -2.75 -2.30
C ILE A 104 -6.70 -1.41 -1.65
N TYR A 105 -7.71 -1.39 -0.79
CA TYR A 105 -8.12 -0.25 0.02
C TYR A 105 -7.79 -0.54 1.47
N GLU A 106 -6.92 0.27 2.04
CA GLU A 106 -6.60 0.26 3.46
C GLU A 106 -6.93 1.62 4.06
N MET A 107 -7.26 1.67 5.34
CA MET A 107 -7.54 2.92 6.03
C MET A 107 -6.55 3.12 7.17
N GLU A 108 -6.07 4.35 7.33
CA GLU A 108 -5.21 4.75 8.44
C GLU A 108 -5.78 6.00 9.12
N PRO A 109 -5.77 6.06 10.47
CA PRO A 109 -6.24 7.24 11.19
C PRO A 109 -5.26 8.41 10.99
N LEU A 110 -5.80 9.60 10.75
CA LEU A 110 -5.03 10.83 10.67
C LEU A 110 -4.79 11.42 12.06
N LYS A 111 -3.67 12.15 12.20
CA LYS A 111 -3.37 12.94 13.40
C LYS A 111 -4.45 13.99 13.63
N ASN A 112 -4.82 14.72 12.57
CA ASN A 112 -5.93 15.66 12.60
C ASN A 112 -7.24 14.93 12.26
N ARG A 113 -8.10 14.76 13.28
CA ARG A 113 -9.38 14.05 13.14
C ARG A 113 -10.43 14.81 12.32
N GLN A 114 -10.16 16.04 11.91
CA GLN A 114 -11.06 16.85 11.09
C GLN A 114 -10.74 16.77 9.59
N GLN A 115 -9.56 16.28 9.23
CA GLN A 115 -9.14 16.14 7.83
C GLN A 115 -9.53 14.77 7.28
N ALA A 116 -9.67 14.69 5.97
CA ALA A 116 -9.80 13.44 5.25
C ALA A 116 -8.89 13.48 4.02
N GLU A 117 -8.28 12.35 3.69
CA GLU A 117 -7.28 12.27 2.64
C GLU A 117 -7.42 10.96 1.87
N VAL A 118 -6.96 10.93 0.62
CA VAL A 118 -6.79 9.70 -0.15
C VAL A 118 -5.38 9.69 -0.73
N ALA A 119 -4.68 8.57 -0.59
CA ALA A 119 -3.38 8.35 -1.21
C ALA A 119 -3.47 7.26 -2.27
N PHE A 120 -2.86 7.49 -3.42
CA PHE A 120 -2.81 6.57 -4.54
C PHE A 120 -1.38 6.10 -4.77
N ILE A 121 -1.20 4.78 -4.85
CA ILE A 121 0.07 4.14 -5.22
C ILE A 121 -0.24 3.12 -6.31
N THR A 122 0.51 3.14 -7.40
CA THR A 122 0.28 2.24 -8.54
C THR A 122 1.48 1.35 -8.82
N ILE A 123 1.20 0.17 -9.37
CA ILE A 123 2.19 -0.74 -9.93
C ILE A 123 1.73 -1.10 -11.35
N PRO A 124 2.50 -0.77 -12.39
CA PRO A 124 3.72 0.04 -12.34
C PRO A 124 3.43 1.50 -11.92
N ASP A 125 4.51 2.20 -11.59
CA ASP A 125 4.47 3.58 -11.11
C ASP A 125 4.13 4.57 -12.23
N GLY A 126 3.78 5.80 -11.88
CA GLY A 126 3.58 6.89 -12.84
C GLY A 126 2.25 6.87 -13.58
N ALA A 127 1.26 6.11 -13.09
CA ALA A 127 -0.09 6.16 -13.62
C ALA A 127 -0.74 7.51 -13.35
N ILE A 128 -1.62 7.94 -14.25
CA ILE A 128 -2.40 9.15 -14.11
C ILE A 128 -3.62 8.85 -13.24
N VAL A 129 -3.82 9.65 -12.20
CA VAL A 129 -4.95 9.60 -11.28
C VAL A 129 -5.85 10.80 -11.54
N ALA A 130 -7.08 10.54 -11.93
CA ALA A 130 -8.15 11.52 -11.91
C ALA A 130 -9.04 11.25 -10.70
N PHE A 131 -9.22 12.24 -9.82
CA PHE A 131 -10.04 12.12 -8.61
C PHE A 131 -11.12 13.19 -8.64
N ASP A 132 -12.38 12.76 -8.74
CA ASP A 132 -13.53 13.63 -9.02
C ASP A 132 -13.27 14.61 -10.18
N GLU A 133 -13.45 15.91 -9.94
CA GLU A 133 -13.22 17.01 -10.88
C GLU A 133 -11.88 17.72 -10.61
N LEU A 134 -11.01 17.16 -9.76
CA LEU A 134 -9.69 17.73 -9.50
C LEU A 134 -8.76 17.58 -10.72
N GLU A 135 -7.70 18.38 -10.74
CA GLU A 135 -6.65 18.25 -11.73
C GLU A 135 -6.01 16.85 -11.67
N LYS A 136 -5.60 16.35 -12.84
CA LYS A 136 -5.00 15.02 -12.95
C LYS A 136 -3.59 15.04 -12.38
N GLU A 137 -3.30 14.04 -11.55
CA GLU A 137 -2.02 13.88 -10.86
C GLU A 137 -1.33 12.57 -11.29
N PHE A 138 -0.04 12.44 -10.98
CA PHE A 138 0.70 11.20 -11.20
C PHE A 138 0.90 10.43 -9.90
N ALA A 139 0.68 9.12 -9.91
CA ALA A 139 0.97 8.26 -8.77
C ALA A 139 2.50 8.06 -8.59
N PRO A 140 3.03 8.06 -7.35
CA PRO A 140 2.30 8.18 -6.09
C PRO A 140 1.85 9.61 -5.77
N VAL A 141 0.62 9.77 -5.28
CA VAL A 141 0.05 11.08 -4.89
C VAL A 141 -0.81 10.97 -3.64
N THR A 142 -0.83 12.02 -2.81
CA THR A 142 -1.77 12.18 -1.70
C THR A 142 -2.62 13.42 -1.92
N ILE A 143 -3.94 13.25 -1.89
CA ILE A 143 -4.92 14.32 -2.07
C ILE A 143 -5.50 14.67 -0.70
N PRO A 144 -5.16 15.85 -0.15
CA PRO A 144 -5.59 16.25 1.19
C PRO A 144 -6.92 17.01 1.18
N ASN A 145 -7.46 17.26 2.39
CA ASN A 145 -8.60 18.15 2.63
C ASN A 145 -9.87 17.79 1.84
N LEU A 146 -10.14 16.50 1.71
CA LEU A 146 -11.31 15.99 0.98
C LEU A 146 -12.60 16.18 1.78
N SER A 147 -13.70 16.38 1.05
CA SER A 147 -15.03 16.28 1.64
C SER A 147 -15.32 14.86 2.10
N VAL A 148 -16.19 14.72 3.11
CA VAL A 148 -16.67 13.40 3.56
C VAL A 148 -17.79 12.95 2.62
N GLY A 149 -17.79 11.67 2.24
CA GLY A 149 -18.83 11.09 1.40
C GLY A 149 -18.27 10.20 0.30
N GLN A 150 -19.09 9.95 -0.71
CA GLN A 150 -18.69 9.15 -1.86
C GLN A 150 -17.89 9.99 -2.85
N HIS A 151 -16.77 9.45 -3.28
CA HIS A 151 -15.87 10.02 -4.27
C HIS A 151 -15.63 9.02 -5.41
N THR A 152 -15.27 9.53 -6.57
CA THR A 152 -14.96 8.74 -7.76
C THR A 152 -13.50 8.93 -8.15
N PHE A 153 -12.87 7.89 -8.65
CA PHE A 153 -11.54 8.02 -9.21
C PHE A 153 -11.34 7.11 -10.41
N GLU A 154 -10.42 7.54 -11.26
CA GLU A 154 -9.96 6.80 -12.43
C GLU A 154 -8.43 6.76 -12.43
N ILE A 155 -7.86 5.57 -12.62
CA ILE A 155 -6.41 5.36 -12.76
C ILE A 155 -6.14 4.83 -14.16
N THR A 156 -5.30 5.54 -14.91
CA THR A 156 -4.98 5.23 -16.30
C THR A 156 -3.48 5.22 -16.52
N LEU A 157 -3.00 4.20 -17.23
CA LEU A 157 -1.63 4.11 -17.71
C LEU A 157 -1.60 3.48 -19.11
N PRO A 158 -0.85 4.04 -20.08
CA PRO A 158 -0.82 3.50 -21.44
C PRO A 158 -0.45 2.00 -21.48
N SER A 159 -1.21 1.22 -22.26
CA SER A 159 -1.08 -0.25 -22.37
C SER A 159 -1.57 -1.05 -21.16
N TYR A 160 -2.27 -0.44 -20.21
CA TYR A 160 -2.87 -1.10 -19.05
C TYR A 160 -4.39 -0.87 -19.01
N GLU A 161 -5.11 -1.77 -18.34
CA GLU A 161 -6.55 -1.64 -18.09
C GLU A 161 -6.83 -0.43 -17.19
N THR A 162 -7.68 0.49 -17.66
CA THR A 162 -8.19 1.61 -16.85
C THR A 162 -8.99 1.10 -15.66
N GLN A 163 -8.70 1.64 -14.48
CA GLN A 163 -9.42 1.32 -13.24
C GLN A 163 -10.34 2.48 -12.87
N LYS A 164 -11.66 2.24 -12.86
CA LYS A 164 -12.65 3.23 -12.44
C LYS A 164 -13.44 2.73 -11.26
N HIS A 165 -13.41 3.47 -10.16
CA HIS A 165 -13.95 3.01 -8.88
C HIS A 165 -14.63 4.15 -8.11
N THR A 166 -15.39 3.77 -7.09
CA THR A 166 -15.90 4.67 -6.07
C THR A 166 -15.31 4.29 -4.72
N LEU A 167 -15.10 5.27 -3.85
CA LEU A 167 -14.75 5.03 -2.46
C LEU A 167 -15.50 6.00 -1.56
N ASN A 168 -15.65 5.65 -0.28
CA ASN A 168 -16.23 6.54 0.72
C ASN A 168 -15.12 7.14 1.59
N VAL A 169 -14.96 8.45 1.53
CA VAL A 169 -14.04 9.22 2.36
C VAL A 169 -14.70 9.55 3.69
N VAL A 170 -13.98 9.37 4.80
CA VAL A 170 -14.47 9.68 6.15
C VAL A 170 -13.48 10.59 6.89
N SER A 171 -14.02 11.50 7.71
CA SER A 171 -13.20 12.43 8.47
C SER A 171 -12.35 11.70 9.51
N GLY A 172 -11.12 12.17 9.66
CA GLY A 172 -10.10 11.62 10.55
C GLY A 172 -9.38 10.39 10.04
N TYR A 173 -9.55 10.04 8.76
CA TYR A 173 -8.85 8.93 8.13
C TYR A 173 -8.30 9.31 6.76
N ARG A 174 -7.23 8.61 6.39
CA ARG A 174 -6.74 8.51 5.03
C ARG A 174 -7.10 7.16 4.46
N VAL A 175 -7.62 7.14 3.23
CA VAL A 175 -7.79 5.90 2.45
C VAL A 175 -6.55 5.72 1.59
N LEU A 176 -5.82 4.62 1.79
CA LEU A 176 -4.70 4.21 0.97
C LEU A 176 -5.20 3.27 -0.13
N VAL A 177 -5.15 3.74 -1.37
CA VAL A 177 -5.52 3.00 -2.58
C VAL A 177 -4.25 2.50 -3.25
N ARG A 178 -4.01 1.19 -3.18
CA ARG A 178 -2.89 0.52 -3.86
C ARG A 178 -3.43 -0.23 -5.07
N ALA A 179 -3.12 0.24 -6.28
CA ALA A 179 -3.59 -0.37 -7.51
C ALA A 179 -2.45 -1.10 -8.24
N LYS A 180 -2.62 -2.40 -8.52
CA LYS A 180 -1.79 -3.12 -9.48
C LYS A 180 -2.54 -3.18 -10.80
N LEU A 181 -2.00 -2.50 -11.81
CA LEU A 181 -2.65 -2.37 -13.11
C LEU A 181 -2.36 -3.60 -13.96
N ALA A 182 -3.43 -4.20 -14.48
CA ALA A 182 -3.35 -5.30 -15.45
C ALA A 182 -2.89 -4.75 -16.81
N LYS A 183 -1.88 -5.36 -17.41
CA LYS A 183 -1.49 -5.03 -18.78
C LYS A 183 -2.56 -5.50 -19.75
N LEU A 184 -2.86 -4.70 -20.76
CA LEU A 184 -3.77 -5.10 -21.84
C LEU A 184 -3.17 -6.26 -22.62
N SER A 185 -3.99 -7.27 -22.95
CA SER A 185 -3.56 -8.36 -23.82
C SER A 185 -3.41 -7.86 -25.26
N GLY A 186 -2.59 -8.54 -26.08
CA GLY A 186 -2.40 -8.15 -27.48
C GLY A 186 -3.70 -8.09 -28.32
N ALA A 187 -4.74 -8.82 -27.90
CA ALA A 187 -6.06 -8.76 -28.53
C ALA A 187 -6.83 -7.46 -28.19
N ASP A 188 -6.62 -6.90 -27.01
CA ASP A 188 -7.29 -5.70 -26.53
C ASP A 188 -6.63 -4.41 -27.07
N VAL A 189 -5.32 -4.45 -27.31
CA VAL A 189 -4.58 -3.33 -27.92
C VAL A 189 -5.05 -3.06 -29.35
N ALA A 190 -5.40 -4.11 -30.12
CA ALA A 190 -5.87 -3.98 -31.49
C ALA A 190 -7.22 -3.24 -31.62
N ASN A 191 -8.03 -3.23 -30.56
CA ASN A 191 -9.33 -2.55 -30.53
C ASN A 191 -9.25 -1.08 -30.04
N LEU A 192 -8.06 -0.63 -29.58
CA LEU A 192 -7.82 0.72 -29.09
C LEU A 192 -7.03 1.60 -30.08
N VAL A 193 -6.58 1.04 -31.20
CA VAL A 193 -5.98 1.82 -32.29
C VAL A 193 -7.11 2.36 -33.16
N PRO A 194 -7.36 3.68 -33.22
CA PRO A 194 -8.16 4.24 -34.29
C PRO A 194 -7.43 3.90 -35.61
N SER A 195 -8.14 3.38 -36.60
CA SER A 195 -7.62 3.23 -37.96
C SER A 195 -7.19 4.62 -38.46
N ILE A 196 -5.88 4.89 -38.40
CA ILE A 196 -5.28 6.07 -39.00
C ILE A 196 -5.09 5.73 -40.48
N ASP A 197 -5.85 6.41 -41.33
CA ASP A 197 -5.67 6.38 -42.77
C ASP A 197 -4.22 6.82 -43.10
N GLU A 198 -3.47 5.94 -43.77
CA GLU A 198 -2.07 6.14 -44.18
C GLU A 198 -1.96 7.14 -45.35
N ASP A 199 -2.34 8.40 -45.15
CA ASP A 199 -2.08 9.43 -46.18
C ASP A 199 -2.00 10.86 -45.60
N SER A 200 -0.94 11.13 -44.85
CA SER A 200 -0.30 12.46 -44.81
C SER A 200 0.95 12.41 -43.92
N VAL A 201 2.08 12.05 -44.53
CA VAL A 201 3.41 12.28 -43.95
C VAL A 201 3.86 13.67 -44.41
N GLU A 202 3.99 14.61 -43.48
CA GLU A 202 4.80 15.82 -43.69
C GLU A 202 5.78 15.95 -42.52
N ILE A 203 7.06 15.80 -42.86
CA ILE A 203 8.18 15.77 -41.92
C ILE A 203 8.69 17.21 -41.79
N GLU A 204 8.41 17.85 -40.65
CA GLU A 204 9.15 19.05 -40.24
C GLU A 204 10.20 18.72 -39.18
N GLN A 205 11.37 19.32 -39.39
CA GLN A 205 12.66 19.02 -38.78
C GLN A 205 12.72 19.34 -37.27
N PRO A 206 13.69 18.77 -36.53
CA PRO A 206 13.85 19.02 -35.10
C PRO A 206 14.37 20.45 -34.85
N ILE A 207 13.56 21.26 -34.18
CA ILE A 207 13.97 22.52 -33.58
C ILE A 207 14.70 22.22 -32.26
N GLU A 208 16.02 22.41 -32.25
CA GLU A 208 16.79 22.57 -31.02
C GLU A 208 16.31 23.83 -30.30
N ALA A 209 15.67 23.67 -29.13
CA ALA A 209 15.42 24.75 -28.21
C ALA A 209 15.72 24.29 -26.77
N SER A 210 16.81 24.85 -26.25
CA SER A 210 17.15 24.95 -24.84
C SER A 210 15.93 25.27 -23.98
N ILE A 211 15.62 24.37 -23.03
CA ILE A 211 14.94 24.73 -21.79
C ILE A 211 15.75 24.22 -20.61
N SER A 212 16.54 25.16 -20.09
CA SER A 212 16.92 25.24 -18.69
C SER A 212 15.65 25.13 -17.84
N ALA A 213 15.55 24.05 -17.07
CA ALA A 213 14.62 23.94 -15.96
C ALA A 213 15.41 23.44 -14.75
N THR A 214 15.93 24.40 -14.00
CA THR A 214 16.28 24.23 -12.59
C THR A 214 15.00 23.91 -11.81
N PRO A 215 14.88 22.78 -11.11
CA PRO A 215 13.96 22.71 -9.99
C PRO A 215 14.67 23.34 -8.78
N THR A 216 14.46 24.64 -8.58
CA THR A 216 14.59 25.23 -7.25
C THR A 216 13.27 24.97 -6.54
N ALA A 217 13.28 24.00 -5.63
CA ALA A 217 12.37 23.97 -4.49
C ALA A 217 13.19 23.57 -3.26
N THR A 218 13.83 24.57 -2.67
CA THR A 218 14.19 24.54 -1.25
C THR A 218 12.90 24.61 -0.46
N THR A 219 12.61 23.62 0.37
CA THR A 219 12.13 23.80 1.75
C THR A 219 12.42 22.54 2.56
N SER A 220 13.53 22.63 3.31
CA SER A 220 13.76 22.11 4.65
C SER A 220 12.83 21.02 5.20
N ALA A 221 13.35 19.80 5.29
CA ALA A 221 13.01 18.89 6.37
C ALA A 221 14.08 19.03 7.45
N ASP A 222 13.80 19.89 8.43
CA ASP A 222 14.36 19.78 9.77
C ASP A 222 13.91 18.43 10.33
N THR A 223 14.80 17.44 10.31
CA THR A 223 14.52 16.13 10.88
C THR A 223 15.82 15.59 11.43
N GLU A 224 16.04 15.77 12.74
CA GLU A 224 17.14 15.14 13.48
C GLU A 224 17.11 13.60 13.34
N LYS A 225 15.93 13.02 13.04
CA LYS A 225 15.74 11.58 12.92
C LYS A 225 16.48 10.98 11.72
N GLN A 226 17.07 9.82 11.94
CA GLN A 226 17.73 9.00 10.92
C GLN A 226 17.13 7.59 10.89
N VAL A 227 17.34 6.88 9.79
CA VAL A 227 16.95 5.48 9.62
C VAL A 227 18.22 4.65 9.52
N LEU A 228 18.49 3.82 10.53
CA LEU A 228 19.58 2.84 10.51
C LEU A 228 19.15 1.60 9.75
N ILE A 229 19.96 1.15 8.80
CA ILE A 229 19.74 -0.11 8.08
C ILE A 229 20.28 -1.28 8.91
N LYS A 230 19.42 -2.25 9.23
CA LYS A 230 19.76 -3.50 9.93
C LYS A 230 20.38 -4.52 8.97
N PRO A 231 21.07 -5.56 9.49
CA PRO A 231 21.51 -6.70 8.68
C PRO A 231 20.36 -7.31 7.88
N THR A 232 20.60 -7.54 6.59
CA THR A 232 19.58 -7.98 5.61
C THR A 232 19.86 -9.38 5.06
N ASN A 233 21.08 -9.88 5.20
CA ASN A 233 21.60 -11.06 4.49
C ASN A 233 21.47 -11.00 2.95
N PHE A 234 21.24 -9.81 2.37
CA PHE A 234 21.26 -9.60 0.92
C PHE A 234 22.50 -8.77 0.55
N PHE A 235 23.28 -9.28 -0.40
CA PHE A 235 24.54 -8.67 -0.82
C PHE A 235 24.46 -8.15 -2.25
N ASN A 236 24.86 -6.90 -2.45
CA ASN A 236 25.07 -6.28 -3.76
C ASN A 236 26.56 -5.96 -3.92
N GLU A 237 27.22 -6.54 -4.93
CA GLU A 237 28.65 -6.34 -5.20
C GLU A 237 29.57 -6.61 -3.99
N GLY A 238 29.20 -7.58 -3.14
CA GLY A 238 29.96 -7.96 -1.94
C GLY A 238 29.67 -7.09 -0.70
N ILE A 239 28.76 -6.12 -0.81
CA ILE A 239 28.33 -5.25 0.29
C ILE A 239 26.93 -5.68 0.74
N GLU A 240 26.72 -5.88 2.04
CA GLU A 240 25.39 -6.18 2.59
C GLU A 240 24.52 -4.92 2.50
N SER A 241 23.36 -5.01 1.84
CA SER A 241 22.52 -3.85 1.54
C SER A 241 21.01 -4.15 1.61
N LEU A 242 20.23 -3.09 1.76
CA LEU A 242 18.77 -3.07 1.62
C LEU A 242 18.38 -2.38 0.31
N ARG A 243 17.40 -2.95 -0.41
CA ARG A 243 16.87 -2.32 -1.62
C ARG A 243 16.11 -1.05 -1.26
N VAL A 244 16.49 0.06 -1.87
CA VAL A 244 15.74 1.31 -1.86
C VAL A 244 14.81 1.29 -3.07
N ARG A 245 13.51 1.50 -2.86
CA ARG A 245 12.47 1.38 -3.89
C ARG A 245 11.78 2.71 -4.17
N ASN A 246 11.17 2.82 -5.33
CA ASN A 246 10.47 4.05 -5.73
C ASN A 246 9.14 4.24 -4.97
N ASN A 247 8.49 3.14 -4.58
CA ASN A 247 7.27 3.10 -3.77
C ASN A 247 7.41 2.13 -2.58
N PRO A 248 6.58 2.27 -1.51
CA PRO A 248 6.60 1.40 -0.34
C PRO A 248 5.93 0.04 -0.60
N SER A 249 6.47 -0.70 -1.57
CA SER A 249 5.97 -2.01 -2.02
C SER A 249 7.11 -2.88 -2.52
N THR A 250 7.07 -4.18 -2.23
CA THR A 250 8.04 -5.16 -2.75
C THR A 250 7.99 -5.32 -4.27
N GLU A 251 6.85 -4.97 -4.87
CA GLU A 251 6.60 -5.01 -6.32
C GLU A 251 7.11 -3.76 -7.06
N SER A 252 7.48 -2.70 -6.33
CA SER A 252 7.98 -1.45 -6.92
C SER A 252 9.39 -1.61 -7.46
N SER A 253 9.78 -0.83 -8.46
CA SER A 253 11.14 -0.80 -8.99
C SER A 253 12.16 -0.39 -7.90
N THR A 254 13.37 -0.95 -8.01
CA THR A 254 14.50 -0.61 -7.13
C THR A 254 15.21 0.61 -7.71
N VAL A 255 15.39 1.66 -6.90
CA VAL A 255 16.11 2.89 -7.26
C VAL A 255 17.56 2.89 -6.79
N GLY A 256 17.91 2.02 -5.82
CA GLY A 256 19.27 1.90 -5.30
C GLY A 256 19.42 0.86 -4.18
N PHE A 257 20.60 0.84 -3.55
CA PHE A 257 20.94 -0.08 -2.48
C PHE A 257 21.56 0.67 -1.30
N ALA A 258 20.87 0.70 -0.16
CA ALA A 258 21.33 1.31 1.08
C ALA A 258 22.17 0.30 1.87
N GLU A 259 23.38 0.66 2.30
CA GLU A 259 24.28 -0.28 2.96
C GLU A 259 23.83 -0.59 4.40
N SER A 260 23.97 -1.85 4.80
CA SER A 260 23.76 -2.33 6.17
C SER A 260 24.69 -1.60 7.14
N GLY A 261 24.14 -1.15 8.27
CA GLY A 261 24.87 -0.40 9.29
C GLY A 261 25.03 1.10 9.02
N LYS A 262 24.60 1.61 7.85
CA LYS A 262 24.55 3.05 7.59
C LYS A 262 23.21 3.65 7.98
N SER A 263 23.23 4.95 8.30
CA SER A 263 22.05 5.74 8.62
C SER A 263 21.76 6.75 7.50
N TYR A 264 20.47 6.94 7.20
CA TYR A 264 19.98 7.85 6.16
C TYR A 264 18.96 8.83 6.77
N PRO A 265 18.88 10.09 6.30
CA PRO A 265 17.90 11.04 6.82
C PRO A 265 16.46 10.51 6.66
N TYR A 266 15.69 10.54 7.75
CA TYR A 266 14.29 10.13 7.76
C TYR A 266 13.42 11.25 7.18
N LEU A 267 12.55 10.92 6.23
CA LEU A 267 11.60 11.87 5.65
C LEU A 267 10.17 11.57 6.11
N SER A 268 9.74 10.32 6.03
CA SER A 268 8.42 9.88 6.46
C SER A 268 8.34 8.36 6.58
N GLU A 269 7.19 7.83 7.00
CA GLU A 269 6.90 6.41 7.10
C GLU A 269 5.63 6.11 6.32
N SER A 270 5.63 4.98 5.62
CA SER A 270 4.45 4.36 5.04
C SER A 270 3.86 3.48 6.12
N LEU A 271 2.54 3.55 6.27
CA LEU A 271 1.84 2.80 7.29
C LEU A 271 1.66 1.30 6.95
N GLY A 272 2.32 0.84 5.87
CA GLY A 272 2.62 -0.57 5.52
C GLY A 272 4.02 -1.02 5.92
N GLY A 273 4.68 -0.31 6.84
CA GLY A 273 5.97 -0.69 7.42
C GLY A 273 7.15 -0.39 6.50
N TRP A 274 7.11 0.73 5.77
CA TRP A 274 8.26 1.22 4.98
C TRP A 274 8.68 2.59 5.47
N TYR A 275 9.98 2.89 5.46
CA TYR A 275 10.48 4.22 5.76
C TYR A 275 10.91 4.93 4.49
N LYS A 276 10.49 6.18 4.33
CA LYS A 276 10.97 7.09 3.30
C LYS A 276 12.25 7.75 3.80
N ILE A 277 13.32 7.61 3.03
CA ILE A 277 14.64 8.12 3.34
C ILE A 277 15.13 9.05 2.22
N LEU A 278 16.04 9.96 2.57
CA LEU A 278 16.84 10.69 1.58
C LEU A 278 18.05 9.84 1.19
N PHE A 279 18.06 9.34 -0.04
CA PHE A 279 19.09 8.47 -0.60
C PHE A 279 19.76 9.14 -1.82
N GLU A 280 21.06 9.43 -1.74
CA GLU A 280 21.84 10.06 -2.81
C GLU A 280 21.21 11.35 -3.39
N GLY A 281 20.56 12.14 -2.53
CA GLY A 281 19.88 13.37 -2.93
C GLY A 281 18.49 13.19 -3.55
N LYS A 282 17.95 11.97 -3.56
CA LYS A 282 16.58 11.64 -4.01
C LYS A 282 15.79 10.95 -2.89
N GLU A 283 14.47 11.01 -2.97
CA GLU A 283 13.61 10.27 -2.04
C GLU A 283 13.51 8.80 -2.45
N GLY A 284 13.48 7.89 -1.48
CA GLY A 284 13.29 6.46 -1.73
C GLY A 284 12.73 5.74 -0.50
N TRP A 285 12.16 4.55 -0.72
CA TRP A 285 11.50 3.75 0.32
C TRP A 285 12.31 2.50 0.67
N VAL A 286 12.47 2.24 1.95
CA VAL A 286 13.10 1.02 2.50
C VAL A 286 12.13 0.26 3.40
N SER A 287 12.23 -1.06 3.42
CA SER A 287 11.37 -1.88 4.27
C SER A 287 11.75 -1.72 5.75
N GLY A 288 10.78 -1.39 6.59
CA GLY A 288 10.94 -1.26 8.04
C GLY A 288 11.23 -2.58 8.74
N SER A 289 11.03 -3.73 8.10
CA SER A 289 11.53 -5.02 8.62
C SER A 289 13.06 -5.04 8.75
N PHE A 290 13.76 -4.25 7.94
CA PHE A 290 15.22 -4.19 7.85
C PHE A 290 15.79 -2.81 8.19
N ALA A 291 15.00 -1.97 8.85
CA ALA A 291 15.42 -0.63 9.22
C ALA A 291 14.82 -0.23 10.57
N ASP A 292 15.48 0.67 11.29
CA ASP A 292 14.97 1.26 12.54
C ASP A 292 15.13 2.78 12.50
N VAL A 293 14.11 3.51 12.94
CA VAL A 293 14.18 4.97 13.09
C VAL A 293 14.88 5.32 14.40
N GLN A 294 15.87 6.20 14.34
CA GLN A 294 16.65 6.72 15.45
C GLN A 294 16.45 8.24 15.57
N ASP A 295 16.48 8.74 16.80
CA ASP A 295 16.46 10.17 17.13
C ASP A 295 17.88 10.74 17.23
#